data_AF-A0A0K2RDZ3-F1
#
_entry.id   AF-A0A0K2RDZ3-F1
#
_cell.length_a   1.000
_cell.length_b   1.000
_cell.length_c   1.000
_cell.angle_alpha   90.00
_cell.angle_beta   90.00
_cell.angle_gamma   90.00
#
_symmetry.space_group_name_H-M   'P 1'
#
loop_
_entity.id
_entity.type
_entity.pdbx_description
1 polymer ?
#
loop_
_entity_poly.entity_id
_entity_poly.type
_entity_poly.pdbx_seq_one_letter_code
_entity_poly.pdbx_strand_id
1 'polypeptide(L)'
;MQDKAPAPALVRYELSKQKQVTLVPAVERYRLSGDGKKLVFVNDKQVVAVPSDAKAEEESGELVKVELNRIRMVLDPLSVWGQAFDEAWRLQRDFFWTEDMAGQDWDSVYRRYRPVVERLGSHDDLVDLLWELHGELGTSHAYVRPAAVGEPGSNGQGRLGADLKLTEAGWEITRILAGDTSDPWPTRR
;
A
#
# COMPACT_ATOMS: atom_id res chain seq x y z
N MET A 1 1.71 18.94 6.80
CA MET A 1 2.23 18.42 5.51
C MET A 1 3.62 17.93 5.81
N GLN A 2 3.82 16.62 5.88
CA GLN A 2 5.16 16.06 6.13
C GLN A 2 6.06 16.53 4.99
N ASP A 3 7.18 17.18 5.29
CA ASP A 3 8.18 17.54 4.29
C ASP A 3 8.67 16.21 3.69
N LYS A 4 8.09 15.86 2.54
CA LYS A 4 8.44 14.66 1.82
C LYS A 4 9.85 14.91 1.34
N ALA A 5 10.82 14.21 1.93
CA ALA A 5 12.20 14.24 1.45
C ALA A 5 12.18 14.13 -0.08
N PRO A 6 12.99 14.93 -0.80
CA PRO A 6 12.95 14.93 -2.25
C PRO A 6 13.13 13.50 -2.75
N ALA A 7 12.32 13.11 -3.75
CA ALA A 7 12.37 11.76 -4.28
C ALA A 7 13.81 11.45 -4.73
N PRO A 8 14.33 10.24 -4.45
CA PRO A 8 15.68 9.90 -4.88
C PRO A 8 15.78 9.93 -6.40
N ALA A 9 16.94 10.32 -6.91
CA ALA A 9 17.23 10.37 -8.34
C ALA A 9 18.08 9.17 -8.78
N LEU A 10 17.94 8.75 -10.04
CA LEU A 10 18.83 7.77 -10.67
C LEU A 10 19.90 8.47 -11.49
N VAL A 11 21.14 8.17 -11.13
CA VAL A 11 22.34 8.79 -11.70
C VAL A 11 23.22 7.71 -12.30
N ARG A 12 23.67 7.94 -13.53
CA ARG A 12 24.72 7.15 -14.16
C ARG A 12 26.05 7.83 -13.92
N TYR A 13 27.03 7.07 -13.42
CA TYR A 13 28.39 7.54 -13.22
C TYR A 13 29.34 6.94 -14.24
N GLU A 14 29.96 7.77 -15.07
CA GLU A 14 31.01 7.38 -16.00
C GLU A 14 32.37 7.42 -15.29
N LEU A 15 32.87 6.25 -14.86
CA LEU A 15 34.13 6.13 -14.12
C LEU A 15 35.33 6.74 -14.87
N SER A 16 35.44 6.50 -16.18
CA SER A 16 36.57 6.99 -16.99
C SER A 16 36.65 8.50 -17.10
N LYS A 17 35.51 9.19 -17.00
CA LYS A 17 35.41 10.66 -17.09
C LYS A 17 35.13 11.32 -15.74
N GLN A 18 34.96 10.52 -14.68
CA GLN A 18 34.49 10.95 -13.36
C GLN A 18 33.25 11.85 -13.43
N LYS A 19 32.36 11.59 -14.39
CA LYS A 19 31.20 12.44 -14.69
C LYS A 19 29.92 11.72 -14.31
N GLN A 20 29.03 12.45 -13.64
CA GLN A 20 27.68 11.98 -13.34
C GLN A 20 26.65 12.57 -14.29
N VAL A 21 25.67 11.76 -14.69
CA VAL A 21 24.51 12.18 -15.49
C VAL A 21 23.26 11.68 -14.81
N THR A 22 22.33 12.59 -14.48
CA THR A 22 21.03 12.22 -13.95
C THR A 22 20.15 11.68 -15.07
N LEU A 23 19.79 10.41 -14.99
CA LEU A 23 18.88 9.74 -15.92
C LEU A 23 17.43 10.04 -15.58
N VAL A 24 17.08 9.94 -14.30
CA VAL A 24 15.73 10.15 -13.80
C VAL A 24 15.79 11.00 -12.52
N PRO A 25 15.11 12.16 -12.47
CA PRO A 25 15.19 13.08 -11.34
C PRO A 25 14.41 12.61 -10.10
N ALA A 26 13.39 11.77 -10.26
CA ALA A 26 12.55 11.27 -9.18
C ALA A 26 12.13 9.82 -9.46
N VAL A 27 12.44 8.92 -8.53
CA VAL A 27 12.07 7.50 -8.62
C VAL A 27 11.62 6.97 -7.26
N GLU A 28 10.66 6.05 -7.27
CA GLU A 28 10.27 5.27 -6.08
C GLU A 28 10.88 3.86 -6.14
N ARG A 29 10.84 3.23 -7.31
CA ARG A 29 11.38 1.89 -7.56
C ARG A 29 11.91 1.81 -8.99
N TYR A 30 12.93 0.99 -9.21
CA TYR A 30 13.43 0.72 -10.55
C TYR A 30 13.93 -0.72 -10.73
N ARG A 31 14.04 -1.12 -11.98
CA ARG A 31 14.65 -2.35 -12.46
C ARG A 31 15.44 -2.07 -13.72
N LEU A 32 16.60 -2.69 -13.84
CA LEU A 32 17.39 -2.71 -15.06
C LEU A 32 17.07 -3.99 -15.84
N SER A 33 17.02 -3.92 -17.16
CA SER A 33 16.89 -5.10 -18.02
C SER A 33 18.12 -6.02 -17.87
N GLY A 34 17.93 -7.31 -18.15
CA GLY A 34 19.03 -8.29 -18.03
C GLY A 34 20.22 -7.99 -18.94
N ASP A 35 19.98 -7.34 -20.08
CA ASP A 35 21.02 -6.87 -21.00
C ASP A 35 21.61 -5.49 -20.63
N GLY A 36 21.11 -4.88 -19.54
CA GLY A 36 21.58 -3.60 -19.04
C GLY A 36 21.19 -2.37 -19.86
N LYS A 37 20.38 -2.50 -20.92
CA LYS A 37 20.09 -1.41 -21.88
C LYS A 37 18.86 -0.56 -21.54
N LYS A 38 17.93 -1.12 -20.77
CA LYS A 38 16.66 -0.47 -20.44
C LYS A 38 16.49 -0.38 -18.94
N LEU A 39 16.05 0.78 -18.49
CA LEU A 39 15.67 1.07 -17.12
C LEU A 39 14.15 1.23 -17.08
N VAL A 40 13.48 0.40 -16.28
CA VAL A 40 12.05 0.55 -15.97
C VAL A 40 11.94 1.10 -14.57
N PHE A 41 11.22 2.20 -14.39
CA PHE A 41 11.04 2.83 -13.10
C PHE A 41 9.58 3.19 -12.82
N VAL A 42 9.28 3.36 -11.53
CA VAL A 42 7.99 3.82 -11.04
C VAL A 42 8.18 5.17 -10.38
N ASN A 43 7.35 6.14 -10.77
CA ASN A 43 7.23 7.44 -10.13
C ASN A 43 5.76 7.86 -10.15
N ASP A 44 5.21 8.28 -9.00
CA ASP A 44 3.81 8.69 -8.86
C ASP A 44 2.80 7.73 -9.53
N LYS A 45 2.94 6.42 -9.24
CA LYS A 45 2.14 5.31 -9.81
C LYS A 45 2.27 5.11 -11.34
N GLN A 46 3.07 5.91 -12.03
CA GLN A 46 3.36 5.73 -13.45
C GLN A 46 4.54 4.80 -13.64
N VAL A 47 4.42 3.86 -14.56
CA VAL A 47 5.52 2.98 -14.99
C VAL A 47 6.11 3.54 -16.28
N VAL A 48 7.41 3.79 -16.29
CA VAL A 48 8.12 4.37 -17.43
C VAL A 48 9.36 3.55 -17.74
N ALA A 49 9.61 3.30 -19.03
CA ALA A 49 10.82 2.66 -19.51
C ALA A 49 11.68 3.65 -20.31
N VAL A 50 12.98 3.71 -20.03
CA VAL A 50 13.96 4.58 -20.70
C VAL A 50 15.24 3.80 -21.00
N PRO A 51 16.13 4.30 -21.89
CA PRO A 51 17.50 3.81 -21.98
C PRO A 51 18.25 4.00 -20.66
N SER A 52 19.21 3.12 -20.39
CA SER A 52 20.03 3.17 -19.16
C SER A 52 21.34 3.96 -19.34
N ASP A 53 21.71 4.31 -20.57
CA ASP A 53 22.99 4.91 -20.93
C ASP A 53 22.93 6.42 -21.15
N ALA A 54 21.76 6.93 -21.55
CA ALA A 54 21.50 8.34 -21.79
C ALA A 54 20.20 8.81 -21.12
N LYS A 55 20.14 10.12 -20.87
CA LYS A 55 18.90 10.77 -20.43
C LYS A 55 17.91 10.75 -21.60
N ALA A 56 16.74 10.15 -21.40
CA ALA A 56 15.66 10.23 -22.37
C ALA A 56 14.89 11.55 -22.21
N GLU A 57 14.62 12.21 -23.34
CA GLU A 57 13.67 13.31 -23.38
C GLU A 57 12.28 12.78 -23.72
N GLU A 58 11.21 13.43 -23.25
CA GLU A 58 9.85 12.93 -23.50
C GLU A 58 9.51 12.87 -24.99
N GLU A 59 10.13 13.72 -25.82
CA GLU A 59 9.91 13.79 -27.27
C GLU A 59 10.77 12.81 -28.09
N SER A 60 11.78 12.15 -27.48
CA SER A 60 12.72 11.31 -28.23
C SER A 60 12.15 9.97 -28.69
N GLY A 61 10.95 9.59 -28.21
CA GLY A 61 10.33 8.28 -28.45
C GLY A 61 11.04 7.11 -27.74
N GLU A 62 12.17 7.36 -27.07
CA GLU A 62 12.90 6.35 -26.30
C GLU A 62 12.33 6.16 -24.89
N LEU A 63 11.57 7.16 -24.41
CA LEU A 63 10.78 7.12 -23.20
C LEU A 63 9.42 6.52 -23.51
N VAL A 64 9.12 5.37 -22.90
CA VAL A 64 7.85 4.67 -23.07
C VAL A 64 7.08 4.73 -21.76
N LYS A 65 5.97 5.47 -21.75
CA LYS A 65 4.99 5.43 -20.65
C LYS A 65 4.17 4.15 -20.80
N VAL A 66 4.20 3.29 -19.79
CA VAL A 66 3.48 2.00 -19.80
C VAL A 66 2.08 2.21 -19.23
N GLU A 67 1.08 2.21 -20.11
CA GLU A 67 -0.32 2.42 -19.76
C GLU A 67 -0.97 1.14 -19.19
N LEU A 68 -0.80 0.89 -17.88
CA LEU A 68 -1.38 -0.27 -17.22
C LEU A 68 -2.92 -0.25 -17.16
N ASN A 69 -3.53 0.93 -17.26
CA ASN A 69 -5.00 1.11 -17.23
C ASN A 69 -5.74 0.49 -18.42
N ARG A 70 -5.02 0.17 -19.50
CA ARG A 70 -5.54 -0.51 -20.69
C ARG A 70 -5.57 -2.03 -20.54
N ILE A 71 -4.83 -2.56 -19.56
CA ILE A 71 -4.86 -3.99 -19.26
C ILE A 71 -6.19 -4.29 -18.58
N ARG A 72 -6.94 -5.24 -19.16
CA ARG A 72 -8.16 -5.78 -18.55
C ARG A 72 -7.85 -7.17 -18.02
N MET A 73 -8.16 -7.38 -16.75
CA MET A 73 -8.08 -8.69 -16.13
C MET A 73 -9.50 -9.18 -15.85
N VAL A 74 -9.78 -10.42 -16.22
CA VAL A 74 -11.01 -11.12 -15.86
C VAL A 74 -10.66 -12.00 -14.67
N LEU A 75 -11.36 -11.79 -13.55
CA LEU A 75 -11.15 -12.53 -12.31
C LEU A 75 -12.41 -13.32 -12.00
N ASP A 76 -12.24 -14.56 -11.55
CA ASP A 76 -13.28 -15.31 -10.86
C ASP A 76 -13.14 -15.03 -9.35
N PRO A 77 -14.07 -14.28 -8.72
CA PRO A 77 -13.95 -13.87 -7.33
C PRO A 77 -13.74 -15.04 -6.38
N LEU A 78 -14.51 -16.13 -6.53
CA LEU A 78 -14.42 -17.28 -5.62
C LEU A 78 -13.07 -17.98 -5.72
N SER A 79 -12.53 -18.15 -6.93
CA SER A 79 -11.18 -18.70 -7.12
C SER A 79 -10.10 -17.81 -6.49
N VAL A 80 -10.19 -16.49 -6.68
CA VAL A 80 -9.23 -15.53 -6.09
C VAL A 80 -9.31 -15.52 -4.57
N TRP A 81 -10.53 -15.55 -4.01
CA TRP A 81 -10.74 -15.57 -2.56
C TRP A 81 -10.35 -16.90 -1.94
N GLY A 82 -10.54 -18.01 -2.65
CA GLY A 82 -10.02 -19.33 -2.26
C GLY A 82 -8.51 -19.30 -2.11
N GLN A 83 -7.80 -18.78 -3.11
CA GLN A 83 -6.35 -18.64 -3.05
C GLN A 83 -5.91 -17.69 -1.93
N ALA A 84 -6.62 -16.57 -1.72
CA ALA A 84 -6.31 -15.63 -0.65
C ALA A 84 -6.50 -16.25 0.75
N PHE A 85 -7.57 -17.02 0.95
CA PHE A 85 -7.81 -17.77 2.19
C PHE A 85 -6.71 -18.81 2.42
N ASP A 86 -6.40 -19.62 1.40
CA ASP A 86 -5.37 -20.67 1.48
C ASP A 86 -4.00 -20.06 1.82
N GLU A 87 -3.66 -18.92 1.22
CA GLU A 87 -2.43 -18.20 1.48
C GLU A 87 -2.41 -17.60 2.88
N ALA A 88 -3.49 -16.97 3.35
CA ALA A 88 -3.58 -16.42 4.70
C ALA A 88 -3.42 -17.52 5.76
N TRP A 89 -4.12 -18.64 5.61
CA TRP A 89 -3.98 -19.80 6.50
C TRP A 89 -2.54 -20.35 6.51
N ARG A 90 -1.93 -20.48 5.32
CA ARG A 90 -0.57 -21.00 5.15
C ARG A 90 0.48 -20.06 5.75
N LEU A 91 0.38 -18.75 5.51
CA LEU A 91 1.29 -17.76 6.09
C LEU A 91 1.24 -17.80 7.61
N GLN A 92 0.04 -17.98 8.17
CA GLN A 92 -0.10 -18.07 9.61
C GLN A 92 0.54 -19.35 10.14
N ARG A 93 0.32 -20.50 9.50
CA ARG A 93 1.01 -21.75 9.85
C ARG A 93 2.54 -21.62 9.80
N ASP A 94 3.06 -21.03 8.73
CA ASP A 94 4.50 -21.03 8.42
C ASP A 94 5.28 -19.97 9.22
N PHE A 95 4.61 -18.90 9.66
CA PHE A 95 5.25 -17.74 10.31
C PHE A 95 4.69 -17.42 11.70
N PHE A 96 3.82 -18.26 12.27
CA PHE A 96 3.43 -18.10 13.67
C PHE A 96 4.65 -18.25 14.58
N TRP A 97 4.64 -17.56 15.71
CA TRP A 97 5.80 -17.48 16.60
C TRP A 97 6.14 -18.81 17.29
N THR A 98 5.20 -19.75 17.33
CA THR A 98 5.39 -21.11 17.86
C THR A 98 4.87 -22.14 16.87
N GLU A 99 5.61 -23.22 16.68
CA GLU A 99 5.30 -24.27 15.69
C GLU A 99 4.02 -25.05 16.02
N ASP A 100 3.69 -25.16 17.31
CA ASP A 100 2.48 -25.85 17.78
C ASP A 100 1.20 -25.00 17.70
N MET A 101 1.28 -23.82 17.07
CA MET A 101 0.17 -22.87 16.93
C MET A 101 -0.47 -22.48 18.27
N ALA A 102 0.29 -22.50 19.36
CA ALA A 102 -0.17 -22.30 20.74
C ALA A 102 -1.25 -23.31 21.15
N GLY A 103 -1.13 -24.55 20.67
CA GLY A 103 -2.05 -25.67 20.97
C GLY A 103 -3.29 -25.73 20.08
N GLN A 104 -3.39 -24.89 19.06
CA GLN A 104 -4.51 -24.92 18.11
C GLN A 104 -4.31 -25.99 17.02
N ASP A 105 -5.36 -26.78 16.76
CA ASP A 105 -5.39 -27.67 15.59
C ASP A 105 -5.68 -26.84 14.33
N TRP A 106 -4.62 -26.27 13.77
CA TRP A 106 -4.72 -25.33 12.67
C TRP A 106 -5.25 -25.97 11.37
N ASP A 107 -4.97 -27.27 11.16
CA ASP A 107 -5.52 -28.01 10.03
C ASP A 107 -7.04 -28.22 10.18
N SER A 108 -7.54 -28.42 11.41
CA SER A 108 -8.97 -28.50 11.67
C SER A 108 -9.67 -27.16 11.43
N VAL A 109 -9.05 -26.05 11.83
CA VAL A 109 -9.53 -24.70 11.52
C VAL A 109 -9.64 -24.51 10.01
N TYR A 110 -8.62 -24.89 9.22
CA TYR A 110 -8.69 -24.85 7.76
C TYR A 110 -9.91 -25.59 7.22
N ARG A 111 -10.09 -26.85 7.62
CA ARG A 111 -11.19 -27.71 7.14
C ARG A 111 -12.56 -27.14 7.50
N ARG A 112 -12.68 -26.46 8.63
CA ARG A 112 -13.92 -25.80 9.06
C ARG A 112 -14.26 -24.59 8.19
N TYR A 113 -13.29 -23.71 7.95
CA TYR A 113 -13.56 -22.40 7.33
C TYR A 113 -13.43 -22.41 5.80
N ARG A 114 -12.57 -23.25 5.21
CA ARG A 114 -12.34 -23.28 3.75
C ARG A 114 -13.61 -23.46 2.90
N PRO A 115 -14.59 -24.31 3.28
CA PRO A 115 -15.84 -24.45 2.52
C PRO A 115 -16.74 -23.20 2.54
N VAL A 116 -16.55 -22.30 3.52
CA VAL A 116 -17.32 -21.04 3.62
C VAL A 116 -16.97 -20.09 2.48
N VAL A 117 -15.76 -20.17 1.94
CA VAL A 117 -15.29 -19.34 0.82
C VAL A 117 -16.23 -19.46 -0.40
N GLU A 118 -16.78 -20.65 -0.65
CA GLU A 118 -17.67 -20.91 -1.79
C GLU A 118 -19.02 -20.16 -1.70
N ARG A 119 -19.30 -19.55 -0.55
CA ARG A 119 -20.58 -18.88 -0.24
C ARG A 119 -20.43 -17.36 -0.08
N LEU A 120 -19.24 -16.82 -0.25
CA LEU A 120 -18.98 -15.39 -0.12
C LEU A 120 -19.66 -14.63 -1.27
N GLY A 121 -20.33 -13.52 -0.94
CA GLY A 121 -20.96 -12.63 -1.89
C GLY A 121 -20.18 -11.33 -2.12
N SER A 122 -19.25 -10.99 -1.23
CA SER A 122 -18.50 -9.74 -1.29
C SER A 122 -17.04 -9.92 -0.81
N HIS A 123 -16.20 -8.92 -1.14
CA HIS A 123 -14.85 -8.84 -0.58
C HIS A 123 -14.88 -8.62 0.93
N ASP A 124 -15.90 -7.94 1.46
CA ASP A 124 -16.03 -7.72 2.90
C ASP A 124 -16.34 -9.04 3.63
N ASP A 125 -17.13 -9.94 3.01
CA ASP A 125 -17.35 -11.28 3.55
C ASP A 125 -16.05 -12.09 3.64
N LEU A 126 -15.14 -11.93 2.66
CA LEU A 126 -13.80 -12.52 2.73
C LEU A 126 -13.00 -11.94 3.89
N VAL A 127 -13.02 -10.61 4.06
CA VAL A 127 -12.29 -9.93 5.13
C VAL A 127 -12.78 -10.40 6.50
N ASP A 128 -14.10 -10.50 6.68
CA ASP A 128 -14.71 -11.02 7.90
C ASP A 128 -14.30 -12.48 8.15
N LEU A 129 -14.34 -13.33 7.11
CA LEU A 129 -13.90 -14.73 7.21
C LEU A 129 -12.42 -14.83 7.63
N LEU A 130 -11.55 -13.97 7.10
CA LEU A 130 -10.14 -13.94 7.46
C LEU A 130 -9.92 -13.46 8.91
N TRP A 131 -10.76 -12.54 9.41
CA TRP A 131 -10.74 -12.12 10.81
C TRP A 131 -11.14 -13.27 11.74
N GLU A 132 -12.20 -14.00 11.40
CA GLU A 132 -12.62 -15.20 12.16
C GLU A 132 -11.50 -16.25 12.18
N LEU A 133 -10.89 -16.53 11.01
CA LEU A 133 -9.76 -17.43 10.88
C LEU A 133 -8.60 -17.05 11.82
N HIS A 134 -8.17 -15.78 11.79
CA HIS A 134 -7.08 -15.30 12.63
C HIS A 134 -7.45 -15.23 14.12
N GLY A 135 -8.74 -15.07 14.43
CA GLY A 135 -9.28 -15.04 15.80
C GLY A 135 -9.10 -16.36 16.54
N GLU A 136 -9.14 -17.50 15.84
CA GLU A 136 -8.93 -18.85 16.41
C GLU A 136 -7.56 -19.01 17.08
N LEU A 137 -6.58 -18.18 16.71
CA LEU A 137 -5.24 -18.21 17.32
C LEU A 137 -5.19 -17.61 18.72
N GLY A 138 -6.22 -16.87 19.14
CA GLY A 138 -6.27 -16.25 20.47
C GLY A 138 -5.13 -15.27 20.78
N THR A 139 -4.48 -14.72 19.75
CA THR A 139 -3.32 -13.83 19.88
C THR A 139 -3.60 -12.41 19.41
N SER A 140 -2.86 -11.46 19.96
CA SER A 140 -2.74 -10.14 19.37
C SER A 140 -1.90 -10.18 18.08
N HIS A 141 -1.94 -9.09 17.30
CA HIS A 141 -1.15 -8.88 16.09
C HIS A 141 -1.43 -9.81 14.89
N ALA A 142 -2.47 -10.64 14.96
CA ALA A 142 -3.01 -11.38 13.82
C ALA A 142 -4.04 -10.53 13.06
N TYR A 143 -3.57 -9.55 12.30
CA TYR A 143 -4.45 -8.56 11.66
C TYR A 143 -4.76 -8.88 10.21
N VAL A 144 -5.99 -8.57 9.79
CA VAL A 144 -6.36 -8.43 8.38
C VAL A 144 -6.42 -6.94 8.04
N ARG A 145 -5.74 -6.54 6.97
CA ARG A 145 -5.76 -5.15 6.48
C ARG A 145 -6.26 -5.13 5.04
N PRO A 146 -7.57 -4.96 4.81
CA PRO A 146 -8.07 -4.88 3.45
C PRO A 146 -7.48 -3.66 2.73
N ALA A 147 -7.28 -3.78 1.42
CA ALA A 147 -7.06 -2.60 0.61
C ALA A 147 -8.30 -1.69 0.74
N ALA A 148 -8.09 -0.40 0.97
CA ALA A 148 -9.20 0.54 1.13
C ALA A 148 -10.09 0.51 -0.13
N VAL A 149 -11.32 0.05 0.02
CA VAL A 149 -12.36 0.25 -0.98
C VAL A 149 -12.77 1.71 -0.86
N GLY A 150 -12.36 2.52 -1.82
CA GLY A 150 -12.65 3.95 -1.80
C GLY A 150 -14.13 4.19 -2.05
N GLU A 151 -14.91 4.39 -0.99
CA GLU A 151 -16.25 4.94 -1.13
C GLU A 151 -16.17 6.44 -1.43
N PRO A 152 -16.98 6.97 -2.36
CA PRO A 152 -17.10 8.42 -2.57
C PRO A 152 -17.45 9.10 -1.25
N GLY A 153 -16.52 9.89 -0.69
CA GLY A 153 -16.70 10.59 0.58
C GLY A 153 -15.88 10.06 1.76
N SER A 154 -15.09 8.98 1.61
CA SER A 154 -14.22 8.45 2.68
C SER A 154 -13.00 9.34 3.01
N ASN A 155 -12.99 10.59 2.56
CA ASN A 155 -11.90 11.53 2.83
C ASN A 155 -11.81 11.77 4.34
N GLY A 156 -10.59 11.86 4.86
CA GLY A 156 -10.37 12.24 6.24
C GLY A 156 -11.05 13.57 6.54
N GLN A 157 -11.86 13.59 7.61
CA GLN A 157 -12.48 14.83 8.07
C GLN A 157 -11.39 15.83 8.45
N GLY A 158 -11.43 17.03 7.86
CA GLY A 158 -10.59 18.14 8.28
C GLY A 158 -10.93 18.51 9.73
N ARG A 159 -9.94 18.46 10.63
CA ARG A 159 -10.07 18.94 12.01
C ARG A 159 -9.32 20.26 12.15
N LEU A 160 -9.95 21.25 12.77
CA LEU A 160 -9.39 22.59 12.95
C LEU A 160 -8.51 22.72 14.20
N GLY A 161 -8.38 21.66 15.00
CA GLY A 161 -7.70 21.74 16.29
C GLY A 161 -8.44 22.63 17.29
N ALA A 162 -9.77 22.69 17.20
CA ALA A 162 -10.62 23.51 18.06
C ALA A 162 -11.93 22.79 18.38
N ASP A 163 -12.47 23.05 19.56
CA ASP A 163 -13.84 22.69 19.93
C ASP A 163 -14.77 23.81 19.49
N LEU A 164 -15.88 23.44 18.83
CA LEU A 164 -16.87 24.37 18.30
C LEU A 164 -18.23 24.10 18.93
N LYS A 165 -18.99 25.16 19.21
CA LYS A 165 -20.38 25.07 19.67
C LYS A 165 -21.28 25.87 18.75
N LEU A 166 -22.41 25.29 18.34
CA LEU A 166 -23.42 26.01 17.57
C LEU A 166 -24.28 26.88 18.50
N THR A 167 -24.45 28.14 18.14
CA THR A 167 -25.30 29.13 18.83
C THR A 167 -26.28 29.75 17.83
N GLU A 168 -27.26 30.53 18.31
CA GLU A 168 -28.21 31.26 17.45
C GLU A 168 -27.53 32.25 16.48
N ALA A 169 -26.33 32.75 16.84
CA ALA A 169 -25.53 33.64 16.00
C ALA A 169 -24.54 32.90 15.08
N GLY A 170 -24.43 31.57 15.20
CA GLY A 170 -23.51 30.73 14.43
C GLY A 170 -22.56 29.89 15.28
N TRP A 171 -21.49 29.37 14.65
CA TRP A 171 -20.47 28.56 15.33
C TRP A 171 -19.54 29.43 16.17
N GLU A 172 -19.39 29.09 17.44
CA GLU A 172 -18.46 29.72 18.39
C GLU A 172 -17.29 28.77 18.69
N ILE A 173 -16.07 29.30 18.71
CA ILE A 173 -14.88 28.55 19.14
C ILE A 173 -14.86 28.56 20.67
N THR A 174 -15.09 27.40 21.28
CA THR A 174 -15.10 27.28 22.75
C THR A 174 -13.71 26.96 23.30
N ARG A 175 -12.86 26.33 22.50
CA ARG A 175 -11.49 26.00 22.87
C ARG A 175 -10.62 25.85 21.64
N ILE A 176 -9.39 26.34 21.72
CA ILE A 176 -8.31 26.00 20.77
C ILE A 176 -7.44 24.94 21.47
N LEU A 177 -7.18 23.82 20.80
CA LEU A 177 -6.30 22.77 21.32
C LEU A 177 -4.86 23.29 21.29
N ALA A 178 -4.19 23.25 22.45
CA ALA A 178 -2.80 23.73 22.56
C ALA A 178 -1.85 22.77 21.84
N GLY A 179 -1.09 23.30 20.88
CA GLY A 179 0.12 22.66 20.35
C GLY A 179 1.37 23.20 21.04
N ASP A 180 2.50 22.51 20.88
CA ASP A 180 3.81 23.09 21.23
C ASP A 180 4.19 24.09 20.13
N THR A 181 4.37 25.36 20.49
CA THR A 181 4.71 26.43 19.53
C THR A 181 6.10 26.27 18.92
N SER A 182 6.95 25.41 19.50
CA SER A 182 8.29 25.11 19.00
C SER A 182 8.32 23.83 18.15
N ASP A 183 7.24 23.04 18.16
CA ASP A 183 7.12 21.85 17.34
C ASP A 183 6.37 22.20 16.04
N PRO A 184 7.02 22.15 14.87
CA PRO A 184 6.31 22.26 13.60
C PRO A 184 5.30 21.11 13.36
N TRP A 185 5.26 20.10 14.23
CA TRP A 185 4.46 18.88 14.12
C TRP A 185 3.64 18.57 15.39
N PRO A 186 2.74 19.46 15.87
CA PRO A 186 1.96 19.18 17.07
C PRO A 186 1.22 17.85 16.93
N THR A 187 1.59 16.88 17.77
CA THR A 187 1.04 15.53 17.75
C THR A 187 -0.48 15.59 17.81
N ARG A 188 -1.14 15.01 16.80
CA ARG A 188 -2.59 14.81 16.81
C ARG A 188 -2.92 13.83 17.95
N ARG A 189 -3.47 14.34 19.05
CA ARG A 189 -4.28 13.53 19.98
C ARG A 189 -5.73 13.54 19.53
#